data_AF-A0AAJ1XAP3-F1
#
_entry.id   AF-A0AAJ1XAP3-F1
#
_cell.length_a   1.000
_cell.length_b   1.000
_cell.length_c   1.000
_cell.angle_alpha   90.00
_cell.angle_beta   90.00
_cell.angle_gamma   90.00
#
_symmetry.space_group_name_H-M   'P 1'
#
loop_
_entity.id
_entity.type
_entity.pdbx_description
1 polymer ?
#
loop_
_entity_poly.entity_id
_entity_poly.type
_entity_poly.pdbx_seq_one_letter_code
_entity_poly.pdbx_strand_id
1 'polypeptide(L)'
;PLDVLIHWNNPNEHLESNIGVYVLEQIKKNQDTLLFTIDISALRKSKRINTSDLSIKQISKDNWRLYFDEYTFFIEGSGFTKTPFLLKWTDSKEFVLTLYSYLSDQSRIYLKFYGNISDLSKEEYFSN
;
A
#
# COMPACT_ATOMS: atom_id res chain seq x y z
N PRO A 1 5.96 8.93 11.16
CA PRO A 1 5.00 8.40 10.16
C PRO A 1 3.81 9.34 9.94
N LEU A 2 3.13 9.74 11.02
CA LEU A 2 1.90 10.53 10.94
C LEU A 2 2.10 11.90 10.27
N ASP A 3 3.09 12.70 10.71
CA ASP A 3 3.40 14.01 10.09
C ASP A 3 3.74 13.89 8.60
N VAL A 4 4.49 12.85 8.23
CA VAL A 4 4.84 12.56 6.83
C VAL A 4 3.58 12.33 6.02
N LEU A 5 2.59 11.60 6.54
CA LEU A 5 1.35 11.26 5.84
C LEU A 5 0.34 12.39 5.79
N ILE A 6 0.22 13.17 6.87
CA ILE A 6 -0.66 14.35 6.95
C ILE A 6 -0.21 15.40 5.94
N HIS A 7 1.10 15.69 5.91
CA HIS A 7 1.67 16.74 5.07
C HIS A 7 2.18 16.22 3.71
N TRP A 8 1.96 14.93 3.39
CA TRP A 8 2.42 14.34 2.13
C TRP A 8 1.77 15.06 0.93
N ASN A 9 2.59 15.76 0.15
CA ASN A 9 2.15 16.50 -1.02
C ASN A 9 2.88 16.10 -2.32
N ASN A 10 3.78 15.11 -2.27
CA ASN A 10 4.60 14.71 -3.41
C ASN A 10 4.25 13.29 -3.91
N PRO A 11 3.38 13.15 -4.92
CA PRO A 11 2.98 11.84 -5.43
C PRO A 11 4.10 11.11 -6.19
N ASN A 12 5.24 11.76 -6.45
CA ASN A 12 6.37 11.18 -7.18
C ASN A 12 7.48 10.67 -6.25
N GLU A 13 7.38 10.92 -4.95
CA GLU A 13 8.37 10.50 -3.97
C GLU A 13 7.99 9.18 -3.32
N HIS A 14 8.98 8.36 -2.99
CA HIS A 14 8.73 7.06 -2.38
C HIS A 14 8.64 7.18 -0.86
N LEU A 15 7.55 6.65 -0.30
CA LEU A 15 7.46 6.44 1.14
C LEU A 15 8.49 5.39 1.58
N GLU A 16 8.97 5.52 2.81
CA GLU A 16 9.64 4.42 3.47
C GLU A 16 8.70 3.22 3.61
N SER A 17 9.22 1.99 3.47
CA SER A 17 8.38 0.79 3.38
C SER A 17 7.60 0.53 4.67
N ASN A 18 8.15 0.85 5.84
CA ASN A 18 7.45 0.84 7.11
C ASN A 18 6.25 1.82 7.13
N ILE A 19 6.40 3.02 6.56
CA ILE A 19 5.30 4.00 6.43
C ILE A 19 4.26 3.48 5.42
N GLY A 20 4.69 2.89 4.31
CA GLY A 20 3.79 2.27 3.34
C GLY A 20 2.98 1.11 3.92
N VAL A 21 3.63 0.21 4.66
CA VAL A 21 2.97 -0.88 5.39
C VAL A 21 1.99 -0.33 6.43
N TYR A 22 2.37 0.74 7.15
CA TYR A 22 1.49 1.41 8.09
C TYR A 22 0.22 1.94 7.42
N VAL A 23 0.32 2.60 6.26
CA VAL A 23 -0.86 3.05 5.50
C VAL A 23 -1.75 1.88 5.12
N LEU A 24 -1.19 0.74 4.73
CA LEU A 24 -1.96 -0.45 4.36
C LEU A 24 -2.72 -1.04 5.57
N GLU A 25 -2.09 -1.09 6.75
CA GLU A 25 -2.75 -1.48 8.00
C GLU A 25 -3.90 -0.52 8.34
N GLN A 26 -3.72 0.78 8.08
CA GLN A 26 -4.79 1.77 8.30
C GLN A 26 -5.97 1.59 7.35
N ILE A 27 -5.72 1.27 6.07
CA ILE A 27 -6.79 0.88 5.15
C ILE A 27 -7.53 -0.37 5.67
N LYS A 28 -6.77 -1.37 6.13
CA LYS A 28 -7.34 -2.62 6.66
C LYS A 28 -8.22 -2.38 7.88
N LYS A 29 -7.83 -1.46 8.76
CA LYS A 29 -8.55 -1.14 10.00
C LYS A 29 -9.84 -0.36 9.78
N ASN A 30 -9.86 0.54 8.79
CA ASN A 30 -10.95 1.50 8.59
C ASN A 30 -11.93 1.10 7.48
N GLN A 31 -11.67 0.00 6.76
CA GLN A 31 -12.53 -0.48 5.67
C GLN A 31 -12.76 -1.99 5.79
N ASP A 32 -14.00 -2.45 5.66
CA ASP A 32 -14.31 -3.90 5.66
C ASP A 32 -13.91 -4.58 4.35
N THR A 33 -13.93 -3.82 3.25
CA THR A 33 -13.61 -4.30 1.90
C THR A 33 -12.55 -3.42 1.28
N LEU A 34 -11.53 -4.05 0.71
CA LEU A 34 -10.42 -3.42 0.02
C LEU A 34 -10.53 -3.69 -1.47
N LEU A 35 -10.59 -2.62 -2.27
CA LEU A 35 -10.33 -2.72 -3.70
C LEU A 35 -8.83 -2.75 -3.91
N PHE A 36 -8.33 -3.75 -4.64
CA PHE A 36 -6.97 -3.75 -5.12
C PHE A 36 -6.88 -3.99 -6.63
N THR A 37 -5.76 -3.58 -7.20
CA THR A 37 -5.40 -3.86 -8.59
C THR A 37 -3.98 -4.38 -8.66
N ILE A 38 -3.79 -5.47 -9.41
CA ILE A 38 -2.48 -5.98 -9.81
C ILE A 38 -2.30 -5.65 -11.29
N ASP A 39 -1.24 -4.92 -11.60
CA ASP A 39 -0.82 -4.64 -12.97
C ASP A 39 0.52 -5.34 -13.23
N ILE A 40 0.53 -6.33 -14.11
CA ILE A 40 1.73 -7.07 -14.54
C ILE A 40 1.90 -6.83 -16.04
N SER A 41 2.77 -5.89 -16.41
CA SER A 41 2.97 -5.48 -17.81
C SER A 41 1.65 -5.03 -18.48
N ALA A 42 1.10 -5.80 -19.43
CA ALA A 42 -0.18 -5.49 -20.08
C ALA A 42 -1.39 -6.15 -19.39
N LEU A 43 -1.15 -7.04 -18.43
CA LEU A 43 -2.20 -7.77 -17.72
C LEU A 43 -2.60 -7.00 -16.47
N ARG A 44 -3.78 -6.37 -16.52
CA ARG A 44 -4.41 -5.74 -15.35
C ARG A 44 -5.54 -6.61 -14.81
N LYS A 45 -5.46 -6.95 -13.52
CA LYS A 45 -6.55 -7.58 -12.76
C LYS A 45 -6.94 -6.68 -11.60
N SER A 46 -8.23 -6.47 -11.39
CA SER A 46 -8.76 -5.78 -10.22
C SER A 46 -9.77 -6.67 -9.50
N LYS A 47 -9.73 -6.65 -8.17
CA LYS A 47 -10.59 -7.46 -7.32
C LYS A 47 -10.87 -6.73 -6.02
N ARG A 48 -12.08 -6.93 -5.48
CA ARG A 48 -12.43 -6.57 -4.10
C ARG A 48 -12.24 -7.79 -3.22
N ILE A 49 -11.59 -7.61 -2.07
CA ILE A 49 -11.41 -8.64 -1.04
C ILE A 49 -11.86 -8.08 0.31
N ASN A 50 -12.25 -8.95 1.22
CA ASN A 50 -12.44 -8.54 2.61
C ASN A 50 -11.09 -8.21 3.22
N THR A 51 -11.03 -7.18 4.06
CA THR A 51 -9.77 -6.80 4.73
C THR A 51 -9.30 -7.84 5.74
N SER A 52 -10.20 -8.71 6.21
CA SER A 52 -9.87 -9.91 6.98
C SER A 52 -8.98 -10.89 6.21
N ASP A 53 -9.10 -10.93 4.88
CA ASP A 53 -8.36 -11.87 4.02
C ASP A 53 -6.95 -11.35 3.70
N LEU A 54 -6.67 -10.08 4.03
CA LEU A 54 -5.36 -9.46 3.92
C LEU A 54 -4.54 -9.70 5.19
N SER A 55 -3.41 -10.41 5.07
CA SER A 55 -2.46 -10.61 6.17
C SER A 55 -1.13 -9.94 5.85
N ILE A 56 -0.64 -9.12 6.78
CA ILE A 56 0.70 -8.53 6.75
C ILE A 56 1.48 -9.17 7.90
N LYS A 57 2.61 -9.81 7.60
CA LYS A 57 3.49 -10.40 8.61
C LYS A 57 4.88 -9.78 8.50
N GLN A 58 5.36 -9.21 9.60
CA GLN A 58 6.75 -8.81 9.71
C GLN A 58 7.63 -10.06 9.81
N ILE A 59 8.66 -10.17 8.97
CA ILE A 59 9.59 -11.32 8.92
C ILE A 59 10.94 -10.94 9.55
N SER A 60 11.35 -9.68 9.40
CA SER A 60 12.50 -9.10 10.08
C SER A 60 12.24 -7.62 10.35
N LYS A 61 13.17 -6.94 11.02
CA LYS A 61 13.05 -5.51 11.39
C LYS A 61 12.53 -4.64 10.24
N ASP A 62 13.03 -4.87 9.03
CA ASP A 62 12.72 -4.05 7.85
C ASP A 62 11.98 -4.83 6.76
N ASN A 63 11.56 -6.08 6.98
CA ASN A 63 10.93 -6.87 5.92
C ASN A 63 9.58 -7.41 6.33
N TRP A 64 8.63 -7.36 5.39
CA TRP A 64 7.27 -7.86 5.58
C TRP A 64 6.88 -8.79 4.44
N ARG A 65 5.83 -9.56 4.69
CA ARG A 65 5.15 -10.32 3.65
C ARG A 65 3.67 -10.10 3.73
N LEU A 66 3.11 -9.81 2.57
CA LEU A 66 1.72 -9.55 2.34
C LEU A 66 1.08 -10.77 1.69
N TYR A 67 -0.03 -11.24 2.25
CA TYR A 67 -0.80 -12.36 1.76
C TYR A 67 -2.24 -11.93 1.54
N PHE A 68 -2.82 -12.31 0.41
CA PHE A 68 -4.24 -12.16 0.13
C PHE A 68 -4.63 -13.08 -1.01
N ASP A 69 -5.81 -13.72 -0.92
CA ASP A 69 -6.29 -14.64 -1.95
C ASP A 69 -5.23 -15.72 -2.27
N GLU A 70 -4.83 -15.86 -3.54
CA GLU A 70 -3.76 -16.75 -3.99
C GLU A 70 -2.36 -16.09 -4.01
N TYR A 71 -2.27 -14.81 -3.65
CA TYR A 71 -1.08 -14.00 -3.82
C TYR A 71 -0.22 -13.89 -2.56
N THR A 72 1.10 -13.94 -2.75
CA THR A 72 2.10 -13.64 -1.72
C THR A 72 3.09 -12.63 -2.27
N PHE A 73 3.33 -11.55 -1.52
CA PHE A 73 4.25 -10.48 -1.89
C PHE A 73 5.26 -10.21 -0.79
N PHE A 74 6.53 -10.05 -1.16
CA PHE A 74 7.60 -9.67 -0.24
C PHE A 74 7.83 -8.17 -0.31
N ILE A 75 7.94 -7.53 0.86
CA ILE A 75 8.16 -6.09 1.01
C ILE A 75 9.48 -5.91 1.72
N GLU A 76 10.43 -5.34 1.00
CA GLU A 76 11.77 -5.03 1.51
C GLU A 76 11.84 -3.58 1.98
N GLY A 77 12.31 -3.35 3.20
CA GLY A 77 12.36 -2.03 3.83
C GLY A 77 13.70 -1.33 3.74
N SER A 78 14.76 -2.09 3.49
CA SER A 78 16.14 -1.60 3.44
C SER A 78 16.94 -2.27 2.31
N GLY A 79 18.08 -1.67 1.96
CA GLY A 79 18.97 -2.16 0.90
C GLY A 79 18.59 -1.68 -0.51
N PHE A 80 19.37 -2.14 -1.51
CA PHE A 80 19.22 -1.77 -2.92
C PHE A 80 17.91 -2.28 -3.55
N THR A 81 17.31 -3.29 -2.95
CA THR A 81 16.09 -3.97 -3.40
C THR A 81 14.85 -3.53 -2.63
N LYS A 82 14.97 -2.47 -1.81
CA LYS A 82 13.86 -1.84 -1.07
C LYS A 82 12.63 -1.73 -1.95
N THR A 83 11.51 -2.26 -1.46
CA THR A 83 10.20 -2.18 -2.10
C THR A 83 9.63 -0.76 -1.92
N PRO A 84 9.50 -0.01 -3.00
CA PRO A 84 9.03 1.36 -2.96
C PRO A 84 7.50 1.46 -2.90
N PHE A 85 7.05 2.44 -2.13
CA PHE A 85 5.64 2.80 -1.97
C PHE A 85 5.40 4.20 -2.51
N LEU A 86 4.27 4.39 -3.17
CA LEU A 86 3.78 5.70 -3.61
C LEU A 86 2.39 5.91 -3.01
N LEU A 87 2.21 7.05 -2.34
CA LEU A 87 0.91 7.49 -1.86
C LEU A 87 0.43 8.65 -2.72
N LYS A 88 -0.73 8.49 -3.34
CA LYS A 88 -1.37 9.54 -4.14
C LYS A 88 -2.81 9.74 -3.68
N TRP A 89 -3.11 10.94 -3.21
CA TRP A 89 -4.48 11.40 -3.03
C TRP A 89 -5.12 11.63 -4.40
N THR A 90 -6.27 11.01 -4.63
CA THR A 90 -7.07 11.21 -5.85
C THR A 90 -8.05 12.37 -5.69
N ASP A 91 -8.50 12.62 -4.46
CA ASP A 91 -9.25 13.81 -4.04
C ASP A 91 -9.05 14.10 -2.54
N SER A 92 -9.97 14.82 -1.90
CA SER A 92 -9.89 15.16 -0.47
C SER A 92 -10.13 13.99 0.48
N LYS A 93 -10.73 12.88 0.00
CA LYS A 93 -11.15 11.73 0.80
C LYS A 93 -10.58 10.40 0.33
N GLU A 94 -10.22 10.28 -0.94
CA GLU A 94 -9.73 9.06 -1.56
C GLU A 94 -8.23 9.15 -1.86
N PHE A 95 -7.56 8.01 -1.69
CA PHE A 95 -6.15 7.87 -2.02
C PHE A 95 -5.82 6.47 -2.52
N VAL A 96 -4.68 6.37 -3.20
CA VAL A 96 -4.13 5.12 -3.70
C VAL A 96 -2.74 4.93 -3.13
N LEU A 97 -2.54 3.82 -2.44
CA LEU A 97 -1.22 3.32 -2.06
C LEU A 97 -0.76 2.33 -3.13
N THR A 98 0.31 2.67 -3.84
CA THR A 98 0.91 1.81 -4.86
C THR A 98 2.22 1.23 -4.35
N LEU A 99 2.33 -0.09 -4.31
CA LEU A 99 3.58 -0.80 -4.17
C LEU A 99 4.02 -1.22 -5.56
N TYR A 100 5.32 -1.17 -5.84
CA TYR A 100 5.82 -1.75 -7.07
C TYR A 100 7.00 -2.67 -6.82
N SER A 101 7.01 -3.80 -7.50
CA SER A 101 8.06 -4.82 -7.42
C SER A 101 8.56 -5.12 -8.83
N TYR A 102 9.87 -5.34 -8.94
CA TYR A 102 10.52 -5.68 -10.20
C TYR A 102 10.58 -7.21 -10.32
N LEU A 103 9.92 -7.77 -11.34
CA LEU A 103 10.11 -9.17 -11.71
C LEU A 103 11.32 -9.33 -12.64
N SER A 104 11.53 -8.35 -13.52
CA SER A 104 12.67 -8.25 -14.43
C SER A 104 12.82 -6.79 -14.89
N ASP A 105 13.87 -6.48 -15.66
CA ASP A 105 14.09 -5.14 -16.23
C ASP A 105 12.90 -4.63 -17.06
N GLN A 106 12.08 -5.54 -17.60
CA GLN A 106 10.94 -5.24 -18.49
C GLN A 106 9.58 -5.54 -17.87
N SER A 107 9.53 -6.23 -16.73
CA SER A 107 8.28 -6.64 -16.08
C SER A 107 8.21 -6.09 -14.66
N ARG A 108 7.22 -5.24 -14.44
CA ARG A 108 6.92 -4.63 -13.15
C ARG A 108 5.56 -5.12 -12.70
N ILE A 109 5.45 -5.44 -11.42
CA ILE A 109 4.17 -5.64 -10.75
C ILE A 109 3.84 -4.35 -10.01
N TYR A 110 2.68 -3.79 -10.26
CA TYR A 110 2.09 -2.74 -9.43
C TYR A 110 0.93 -3.31 -8.64
N LEU A 111 0.98 -3.15 -7.32
CA LEU A 111 -0.13 -3.41 -6.42
C LEU A 111 -0.70 -2.09 -5.96
N LYS A 112 -1.97 -1.84 -6.27
CA LYS A 112 -2.65 -0.60 -5.90
C LYS A 112 -3.74 -0.93 -4.91
N PHE A 113 -3.68 -0.31 -3.73
CA PHE A 113 -4.66 -0.40 -2.67
C PHE A 113 -5.39 0.93 -2.57
N TYR A 114 -6.72 0.89 -2.59
CA TYR A 114 -7.56 2.08 -2.61
C TYR A 114 -8.11 2.33 -1.20
N GLY A 115 -7.74 3.49 -0.65
CA GLY A 115 -8.15 3.97 0.65
C GLY A 115 -9.19 5.07 0.55
N ASN A 116 -10.12 5.11 1.49
CA ASN A 116 -11.13 6.16 1.61
C ASN A 116 -11.29 6.52 3.10
N ILE A 117 -11.02 7.79 3.44
CA ILE A 117 -11.09 8.26 4.85
C ILE A 117 -12.51 8.57 5.33
N SER A 118 -13.52 8.45 4.46
CA SER A 118 -14.92 8.74 4.74
C SER A 118 -15.08 10.15 5.35
N ASP A 119 -15.77 10.27 6.49
CA ASP A 119 -15.97 11.56 7.14
C ASP A 119 -14.78 12.03 7.98
N LEU A 120 -13.77 11.19 8.20
CA LEU A 120 -12.59 11.51 9.01
C LEU A 120 -11.70 12.57 8.34
N SER A 121 -10.95 13.29 9.17
CA SER A 121 -9.74 14.02 8.77
C SER A 121 -8.58 13.05 8.51
N LYS A 122 -7.51 13.53 7.87
CA LYS A 122 -6.30 12.71 7.63
C LYS A 122 -5.65 12.31 8.96
N GLU A 123 -5.62 13.26 9.89
CA GLU A 123 -5.12 13.11 11.26
C GLU A 123 -5.88 11.99 11.98
N GLU A 124 -7.22 12.05 11.99
CA GLU A 124 -8.05 11.02 12.64
C GLU A 124 -7.86 9.65 11.97
N TYR A 125 -7.86 9.61 10.63
CA TYR A 125 -7.71 8.35 9.90
C TYR A 125 -6.37 7.67 10.17
N PHE A 126 -5.26 8.41 10.17
CA PHE A 126 -3.93 7.84 10.37
C PHE A 126 -3.48 7.78 11.82
N SER A 127 -4.20 8.37 12.78
CA SER A 127 -3.86 8.27 14.21
C SER A 127 -4.60 7.15 14.91
N ASN A 128 -5.75 6.75 14.37
CA ASN A 128 -6.58 5.69 14.95
C ASN A 128 -5.93 4.32 14.82
#